data_AF-A0A6G4U156-F1
#
_entry.id   AF-A0A6G4U156-F1
#
_cell.length_a   1.000
_cell.length_b   1.000
_cell.length_c   1.000
_cell.angle_alpha   90.00
_cell.angle_beta   90.00
_cell.angle_gamma   90.00
#
_symmetry.space_group_name_H-M   'P 1'
#
loop_
_entity.id
_entity.type
_entity.pdbx_description
1 polymer ?
#
loop_
_entity_poly.entity_id
_entity_poly.type
_entity_poly.pdbx_seq_one_letter_code
_entity_poly.pdbx_strand_id
1 'polypeptide(L)'
;MPRSARRGGPINLRHLDVRPRAEHTRTTVQLGEAAQPIPLYVLGKTDHDGRQRMLKSAKALYAQLRTARVQLTVPLTTACRHAEAEQDELLKAYGEVAAEEDKIGGGDGDMKPTPLLQQIVEYRTGFTAHATHDCIGIPTSSRSITS
;
A
#
# COMPACT_ATOMS: atom_id res chain seq x y z
N MET A 1 9.19 -28.15 -20.41
CA MET A 1 8.53 -27.54 -19.24
C MET A 1 8.81 -26.04 -19.25
N PRO A 2 7.80 -25.16 -19.26
CA PRO A 2 8.07 -23.72 -19.21
C PRO A 2 8.59 -23.36 -17.82
N ARG A 3 9.76 -22.72 -17.77
CA ARG A 3 10.35 -22.17 -16.54
C ARG A 3 9.33 -21.21 -15.92
N SER A 4 9.05 -21.37 -14.63
CA SER A 4 8.20 -20.46 -13.87
C SER A 4 8.60 -19.01 -14.14
N ALA A 5 7.65 -18.19 -14.57
CA ALA A 5 7.87 -16.75 -14.72
C ALA A 5 8.45 -16.21 -13.39
N ARG A 6 9.58 -15.50 -13.45
CA ARG A 6 10.24 -14.94 -12.26
C ARG A 6 9.22 -14.11 -11.48
N ARG A 7 8.90 -14.56 -10.26
CA ARG A 7 7.97 -13.89 -9.33
C ARG A 7 8.69 -12.67 -8.73
N GLY A 8 8.54 -11.51 -9.35
CA GLY A 8 8.97 -10.22 -8.79
C GLY A 8 7.88 -9.60 -7.91
N GLY A 9 8.26 -8.64 -7.06
CA GLY A 9 7.32 -7.91 -6.21
C GLY A 9 7.89 -6.57 -5.72
N PRO A 10 7.06 -5.72 -5.10
CA PRO A 10 7.50 -4.45 -4.50
C PRO A 10 8.57 -4.68 -3.42
N ILE A 11 9.56 -3.79 -3.37
CA ILE A 11 10.56 -3.76 -2.29
C ILE A 11 10.06 -2.77 -1.24
N ASN A 12 9.77 -3.26 -0.03
CA ASN A 12 9.40 -2.44 1.12
C ASN A 12 10.55 -2.45 2.14
N LEU A 13 10.97 -1.26 2.59
CA LEU A 13 11.97 -1.12 3.64
C LEU A 13 11.28 -0.93 4.99
N ARG A 14 11.55 -1.85 5.92
CA ARG A 14 11.11 -1.75 7.32
C ARG A 14 12.34 -1.50 8.18
N HIS A 15 12.45 -0.29 8.70
CA HIS A 15 13.49 0.09 9.65
C HIS A 15 12.91 0.05 11.06
N LEU A 16 13.31 -0.96 11.84
CA LEU A 16 12.95 -1.08 13.25
C LEU A 16 14.17 -0.65 14.07
N ASP A 17 14.02 0.46 14.77
CA ASP A 17 15.03 0.95 15.71
C ASP A 17 14.41 0.98 17.11
N VAL A 18 14.92 0.11 17.98
CA VAL A 18 14.44 -0.04 19.36
C VAL A 18 15.02 1.02 20.31
N ARG A 19 15.95 1.86 19.82
CA ARG A 19 16.52 2.94 20.60
C ARG A 19 15.50 4.06 20.85
N PRO A 20 15.68 4.89 21.89
CA PRO A 20 14.89 6.11 22.07
C PRO A 20 14.90 6.98 20.81
N ARG A 21 13.76 7.62 20.50
CA ARG A 21 13.62 8.45 19.28
C ARG A 21 14.66 9.56 19.16
N ALA A 22 15.15 10.08 20.29
CA ALA A 22 16.20 11.11 20.33
C ALA A 22 17.56 10.61 19.79
N GLU A 23 17.75 9.29 19.72
CA GLU A 23 18.98 8.64 19.26
C GLU A 23 18.83 8.05 17.84
N HIS A 24 17.65 8.21 17.23
CA HIS A 24 17.41 7.73 15.87
C HIS A 24 18.28 8.51 14.89
N THR A 25 19.12 7.78 14.17
CA THR A 25 19.96 8.33 13.10
C THR A 25 19.30 8.06 11.75
N ARG A 26 19.48 8.99 10.81
CA ARG A 26 19.00 8.79 9.44
C ARG A 26 19.80 7.68 8.77
N THR A 27 19.12 6.59 8.41
CA THR A 27 19.71 5.51 7.62
C THR A 27 19.51 5.78 6.13
N THR A 28 20.59 5.82 5.38
CA THR A 28 20.57 5.89 3.90
C THR A 28 20.72 4.47 3.34
N VAL A 29 19.79 4.05 2.49
CA VAL A 29 19.82 2.75 1.80
C VAL A 29 20.02 2.99 0.31
N GLN A 30 20.96 2.28 -0.29
CA GLN A 30 21.19 2.27 -1.74
C GLN A 30 20.91 0.86 -2.26
N LEU A 31 20.10 0.76 -3.31
CA LEU A 31 19.89 -0.49 -4.03
C LEU A 31 21.02 -0.64 -5.05
N GLY A 32 21.70 -1.80 -5.05
CA GLY A 32 22.84 -2.05 -5.94
C GLY A 32 22.42 -2.12 -7.41
N GLU A 33 21.59 -3.09 -7.76
CA GLU A 33 20.96 -3.14 -9.08
C GLU A 33 19.67 -2.32 -9.10
N ALA A 34 19.44 -1.60 -10.19
CA ALA A 34 18.25 -0.76 -10.35
C ALA A 34 16.98 -1.64 -10.40
N ALA A 35 16.12 -1.49 -9.38
CA ALA A 35 14.78 -2.05 -9.41
C ALA A 35 13.89 -1.25 -10.37
N GLN A 36 12.88 -1.93 -10.91
CA GLN A 36 11.88 -1.26 -11.74
C GLN A 36 11.01 -0.34 -10.86
N PRO A 37 10.83 0.95 -11.23
CA PRO A 37 9.97 1.84 -10.48
C PRO A 37 8.51 1.38 -10.56
N ILE A 38 7.84 1.39 -9.41
CA ILE A 38 6.40 1.16 -9.28
C ILE A 38 5.70 2.52 -9.10
N PRO A 39 4.48 2.69 -9.62
CA PRO A 39 3.63 3.83 -9.25
C PRO A 39 3.39 3.82 -7.75
N LEU A 40 3.70 4.94 -7.08
CA LEU A 40 3.40 5.15 -5.67
C LEU A 40 2.64 6.45 -5.51
N TYR A 41 1.35 6.32 -5.21
CA TYR A 41 0.48 7.43 -4.86
C TYR A 41 0.51 7.67 -3.36
N VAL A 42 0.88 8.87 -2.91
CA VAL A 42 0.88 9.21 -1.48
C VAL A 42 -0.11 10.34 -1.23
N LEU A 43 -1.09 10.07 -0.37
CA LEU A 43 -2.12 11.04 0.02
C LEU A 43 -1.49 12.37 0.48
N GLY A 44 -1.91 13.48 -0.12
CA GLY A 44 -1.42 14.82 0.18
C GLY A 44 -0.03 15.15 -0.36
N LYS A 45 0.62 14.25 -1.11
CA LYS A 45 1.92 14.51 -1.76
C LYS A 45 1.91 14.34 -3.26
N THR A 46 1.16 13.35 -3.76
CA THR A 46 1.02 13.09 -5.18
C THR A 46 -0.26 13.74 -5.68
N ASP A 47 -0.15 14.59 -6.71
CA ASP A 47 -1.31 15.19 -7.37
C ASP A 47 -1.93 14.23 -8.40
N HIS A 48 -3.13 14.58 -8.87
CA HIS A 48 -3.85 13.80 -9.88
C HIS A 48 -3.01 13.60 -11.16
N ASP A 49 -2.41 14.67 -11.68
CA ASP A 49 -1.62 14.60 -12.91
C ASP A 49 -0.35 13.75 -12.75
N GLY A 50 0.34 13.87 -11.60
CA GLY A 50 1.49 13.05 -11.26
C GLY A 50 1.13 11.58 -11.18
N ARG A 51 -0.02 11.25 -10.58
CA ARG A 51 -0.57 9.89 -10.57
C ARG A 51 -0.77 9.36 -11.99
N GLN A 52 -1.45 10.12 -12.84
CA GLN A 52 -1.73 9.72 -14.23
C GLN A 52 -0.45 9.47 -15.02
N ARG A 53 0.57 10.33 -14.86
CA ARG A 53 1.89 10.15 -15.49
C ARG A 53 2.58 8.87 -15.01
N MET A 54 2.53 8.58 -13.72
CA MET A 54 3.11 7.34 -13.17
C MET A 54 2.40 6.11 -13.73
N LEU A 55 1.07 6.08 -13.74
CA LEU A 55 0.31 4.92 -14.24
C LEU A 55 0.54 4.68 -15.74
N LYS A 56 0.57 5.73 -16.55
CA LYS A 56 0.79 5.62 -18.01
C LYS A 56 2.20 5.14 -18.38
N SER A 57 3.21 5.49 -17.58
CA SER A 57 4.61 5.15 -17.86
C SER A 57 5.09 3.86 -17.19
N ALA A 58 4.27 3.30 -16.29
CA ALA A 58 4.63 2.14 -15.49
C ALA A 58 4.77 0.87 -16.33
N LYS A 59 5.87 0.17 -16.09
CA LYS A 59 6.12 -1.18 -16.64
C LYS A 59 6.04 -2.27 -15.56
N ALA A 60 5.79 -1.89 -14.31
CA ALA A 60 5.73 -2.81 -13.19
C ALA A 60 4.38 -3.54 -13.12
N LEU A 61 4.31 -4.62 -12.33
CA LEU A 61 3.10 -5.42 -12.18
C LEU A 61 2.09 -4.84 -11.19
N TYR A 62 2.56 -3.98 -10.28
CA TYR A 62 1.78 -3.46 -9.17
C TYR A 62 1.90 -1.95 -9.08
N ALA A 63 0.90 -1.33 -8.48
CA ALA A 63 0.91 0.05 -8.02
C ALA A 63 0.65 0.07 -6.51
N GLN A 64 1.13 1.11 -5.85
CA GLN A 64 0.91 1.35 -4.43
C GLN A 64 0.20 2.66 -4.19
N LEU A 65 -0.71 2.65 -3.22
CA LEU A 65 -1.40 3.84 -2.72
C LEU A 65 -1.21 3.90 -1.21
N ARG A 66 -0.92 5.08 -0.66
CA ARG A 66 -0.41 5.17 0.70
C ARG A 66 -0.96 6.37 1.47
N THR A 67 -1.32 6.12 2.72
CA THR A 67 -1.56 7.13 3.76
C THR A 67 -0.43 7.12 4.79
N ALA A 68 -0.59 7.89 5.87
CA ALA A 68 0.31 7.81 7.02
C ALA A 68 0.21 6.48 7.81
N ARG A 69 -0.91 5.73 7.67
CA ARG A 69 -1.22 4.52 8.44
C ARG A 69 -1.36 3.25 7.58
N VAL A 70 -1.70 3.39 6.30
CA VAL A 70 -2.08 2.28 5.43
C VAL A 70 -1.30 2.33 4.11
N GLN A 71 -0.94 1.16 3.58
CA GLN A 71 -0.41 0.99 2.23
C GLN A 71 -1.21 -0.07 1.49
N LEU A 72 -1.87 0.34 0.40
CA LEU A 72 -2.54 -0.54 -0.53
C LEU A 72 -1.56 -0.95 -1.62
N THR A 73 -1.49 -2.23 -1.93
CA THR A 73 -0.77 -2.78 -3.08
C THR A 73 -1.77 -3.48 -3.99
N VAL A 74 -1.93 -2.94 -5.21
CA VAL A 74 -2.91 -3.41 -6.18
C VAL A 74 -2.23 -3.79 -7.49
N PRO A 75 -2.77 -4.73 -8.29
CA PRO A 75 -2.34 -4.93 -9.66
C PRO A 75 -2.37 -3.61 -10.43
N LEU A 76 -1.36 -3.36 -11.27
CA LEU A 76 -1.32 -2.15 -12.09
C LEU A 76 -2.57 -2.04 -12.97
N THR A 77 -3.10 -3.17 -13.43
CA THR A 77 -4.34 -3.23 -14.21
C THR A 77 -5.57 -2.74 -13.42
N THR A 78 -5.64 -3.01 -12.12
CA THR A 78 -6.71 -2.48 -11.26
C THR A 78 -6.51 -0.98 -11.05
N ALA A 79 -5.29 -0.54 -10.75
CA ALA A 79 -4.98 0.89 -10.60
C ALA A 79 -5.32 1.69 -11.86
N CYS A 80 -4.97 1.19 -13.06
CA CYS A 80 -5.30 1.83 -14.32
C CYS A 80 -6.81 1.86 -14.58
N ARG A 81 -7.54 0.79 -14.23
CA ARG A 81 -9.01 0.73 -14.39
C ARG A 81 -9.72 1.79 -13.55
N HIS A 82 -9.18 2.08 -12.36
CA HIS A 82 -9.72 3.07 -11.44
C HIS A 82 -8.88 4.36 -11.41
N ALA A 83 -8.18 4.66 -12.50
CA ALA A 83 -7.28 5.82 -12.57
C ALA A 83 -8.03 7.15 -12.42
N GLU A 84 -9.31 7.22 -12.83
CA GLU A 84 -10.15 8.42 -12.69
C GLU A 84 -10.99 8.44 -11.41
N ALA A 85 -10.87 7.43 -10.54
CA ALA A 85 -11.61 7.41 -9.29
C ALA A 85 -11.06 8.42 -8.29
N GLU A 86 -11.89 8.78 -7.30
CA GLU A 86 -11.55 9.61 -6.14
C GLU A 86 -10.66 8.85 -5.15
N GLN A 87 -9.43 8.56 -5.57
CA GLN A 87 -8.45 7.81 -4.75
C GLN A 87 -8.12 8.53 -3.44
N ASP A 88 -8.28 9.85 -3.38
CA ASP A 88 -8.12 10.60 -2.14
C ASP A 88 -9.20 10.29 -1.13
N GLU A 89 -10.46 10.19 -1.57
CA GLU A 89 -11.56 9.78 -0.70
C GLU A 89 -11.36 8.33 -0.23
N LEU A 90 -10.95 7.44 -1.14
CA LEU A 90 -10.60 6.06 -0.79
C LEU A 90 -9.51 6.01 0.30
N LEU A 91 -8.41 6.73 0.09
CA LEU A 91 -7.29 6.74 1.02
C LEU A 91 -7.65 7.42 2.35
N LYS A 92 -8.47 8.48 2.33
CA LYS A 92 -9.01 9.09 3.55
C LYS A 92 -9.84 8.08 4.34
N ALA A 93 -10.75 7.36 3.69
CA ALA A 93 -11.57 6.33 4.33
C ALA A 93 -10.71 5.22 4.97
N TYR A 94 -9.69 4.70 4.27
CA TYR A 94 -8.75 3.74 4.87
C TYR A 94 -7.97 4.33 6.06
N GLY A 95 -7.57 5.61 5.96
CA GLY A 95 -6.89 6.31 7.05
C GLY A 95 -7.78 6.50 8.28
N GLU A 96 -9.06 6.81 8.09
CA GLU A 96 -10.06 6.97 9.15
C GLU A 96 -10.35 5.63 9.84
N VAL A 97 -10.53 4.55 9.08
CA VAL A 97 -10.70 3.20 9.64
C VAL A 97 -9.49 2.81 10.50
N ALA A 98 -8.27 2.95 9.97
CA ALA A 98 -7.07 2.62 10.72
C ALA A 98 -6.91 3.48 11.99
N ALA A 99 -7.29 4.75 11.94
CA ALA A 99 -7.27 5.63 13.11
C ALA A 99 -8.30 5.21 14.15
N GLU A 100 -9.47 4.73 13.74
CA GLU A 100 -10.49 4.23 14.66
C GLU A 100 -10.09 2.88 15.27
N GLU A 101 -9.48 1.98 14.48
CA GLU A 101 -8.88 0.75 14.98
C GLU A 101 -7.80 1.04 16.04
N ASP A 102 -6.95 2.05 15.80
CA ASP A 102 -5.96 2.50 16.77
C ASP A 102 -6.63 2.93 18.08
N LYS A 103 -7.70 3.76 18.04
CA LYS A 103 -8.42 4.19 19.25
C LYS A 103 -9.03 3.01 20.01
N ILE A 104 -9.73 2.11 19.31
CA ILE A 104 -10.34 0.92 19.91
C ILE A 104 -9.26 0.04 20.56
N GLY A 105 -8.06 -0.02 19.96
CA GLY A 105 -6.89 -0.71 20.51
C GLY A 105 -6.20 -0.01 21.68
N GLY A 106 -6.72 1.13 22.16
CA GLY A 106 -6.11 1.95 23.22
C GLY A 106 -5.01 2.91 22.75
N GLY A 107 -4.91 3.12 21.44
CA GLY A 107 -3.94 3.98 20.76
C GLY A 107 -4.13 5.49 21.00
N ASP A 108 -5.24 5.88 21.61
CA ASP A 108 -5.54 7.25 22.06
C ASP A 108 -5.23 7.47 23.55
N GLY A 109 -4.88 6.41 24.29
CA GLY A 109 -4.45 6.44 25.67
C GLY A 109 -2.93 6.36 25.83
N ASP A 110 -2.46 5.61 26.83
CA ASP A 110 -1.03 5.45 27.11
C ASP A 110 -0.28 4.61 26.06
N MET A 111 -1.01 3.78 25.31
CA MET A 111 -0.42 3.01 24.22
C MET A 111 -0.34 3.89 22.97
N LYS A 112 0.87 4.04 22.42
CA LYS A 112 1.03 4.76 21.15
C LYS A 112 0.72 3.82 19.98
N PRO A 113 0.04 4.30 18.93
CA PRO A 113 -0.20 3.52 17.73
C PRO A 113 1.12 3.03 17.13
N THR A 114 1.13 1.81 16.60
CA THR A 114 2.30 1.24 15.92
C THR A 114 2.74 2.15 14.77
N PRO A 115 4.03 2.49 14.59
CA PRO A 115 4.48 3.30 13.47
C PRO A 115 4.47 2.53 12.14
N LEU A 116 4.11 1.25 12.16
CA LEU A 116 4.05 0.40 10.98
C LEU A 116 2.79 0.68 10.16
N LEU A 117 2.92 0.56 8.84
CA LEU A 117 1.81 0.69 7.93
C LEU A 117 1.05 -0.64 7.85
N GLN A 118 -0.27 -0.59 8.03
CA GLN A 118 -1.16 -1.70 7.70
C GLN A 118 -1.06 -1.96 6.19
N GLN A 119 -0.66 -3.18 5.81
CA GLN A 119 -0.56 -3.55 4.40
C GLN A 119 -1.88 -4.12 3.95
N ILE A 120 -2.43 -3.58 2.87
CA ILE A 120 -3.63 -4.08 2.22
C ILE A 120 -3.24 -4.53 0.82
N VAL A 121 -3.51 -5.78 0.49
CA VAL A 121 -3.09 -6.39 -0.77
C VAL A 121 -4.31 -6.88 -1.51
N GLU A 122 -4.47 -6.40 -2.74
CA GLU A 122 -5.46 -6.96 -3.65
C GLU A 122 -4.90 -8.25 -4.28
N TYR A 123 -5.66 -9.34 -4.19
CA TYR A 123 -5.33 -10.61 -4.82
C TYR A 123 -6.42 -11.12 -5.75
N ARG A 124 -6.03 -12.08 -6.59
CA ARG A 124 -6.91 -12.69 -7.60
C ARG A 124 -8.22 -13.21 -7.00
N THR A 125 -9.26 -13.13 -7.81
CA THR A 125 -10.59 -13.70 -7.60
C THR A 125 -10.55 -15.14 -7.09
N GLY A 126 -11.42 -15.48 -6.13
CA GLY A 126 -11.59 -16.85 -5.61
C GLY A 126 -11.26 -17.00 -4.12
N PHE A 127 -10.75 -15.95 -3.48
CA PHE A 127 -10.54 -15.89 -2.02
C PHE A 127 -11.52 -14.91 -1.39
N THR A 128 -11.95 -15.16 -0.17
CA THR A 128 -12.65 -14.15 0.65
C THR A 128 -11.65 -13.13 1.18
N ALA A 129 -12.12 -11.96 1.59
CA ALA A 129 -11.30 -11.06 2.38
C ALA A 129 -10.78 -11.80 3.63
N HIS A 130 -9.52 -11.58 4.00
CA HIS A 130 -8.92 -12.18 5.19
C HIS A 130 -7.84 -11.27 5.76
N ALA A 131 -7.49 -11.47 7.03
CA ALA A 131 -6.37 -10.82 7.67
C ALA A 131 -5.41 -11.89 8.20
N THR A 132 -4.11 -11.64 8.08
CA THR A 132 -3.05 -12.49 8.63
C THR A 132 -1.89 -11.62 9.11
N HIS A 133 -0.81 -12.25 9.55
CA HIS A 133 0.42 -11.58 9.91
C HIS A 133 0.87 -10.64 8.79
N ASP A 134 1.09 -9.38 9.15
CA ASP A 134 1.60 -8.30 8.30
C ASP A 134 0.71 -7.84 7.14
N CYS A 135 -0.44 -8.47 6.82
CA CYS A 135 -1.32 -7.99 5.76
C CYS A 135 -2.81 -8.32 5.89
N ILE A 136 -3.61 -7.46 5.27
CA ILE A 136 -5.02 -7.66 4.96
C ILE A 136 -5.15 -7.94 3.47
N GLY A 137 -5.92 -8.97 3.21
CA GLY A 137 -6.27 -9.46 1.92
C GLY A 137 -7.61 -8.96 1.42
N ILE A 138 -7.66 -8.42 0.21
CA ILE A 138 -8.92 -8.05 -0.44
C ILE A 138 -8.99 -8.73 -1.82
N PRO A 139 -10.06 -9.47 -2.13
CA PRO A 139 -10.20 -10.04 -3.46
C PRO A 139 -10.48 -8.96 -4.51
N THR A 140 -9.86 -9.10 -5.68
CA THR A 140 -10.31 -8.41 -6.89
C THR A 140 -11.77 -8.79 -7.11
N SER A 141 -12.69 -7.83 -6.99
CA SER A 141 -14.09 -8.06 -7.29
C SER A 141 -14.28 -8.18 -8.80
N SER A 142 -14.67 -9.35 -9.30
CA SER A 142 -15.11 -9.54 -10.70
C SER A 142 -16.63 -9.40 -10.88
N ARG A 143 -17.35 -8.79 -9.94
CA ARG A 143 -18.79 -8.56 -10.08
C ARG A 143 -19.14 -7.08 -9.92
N SER A 144 -19.53 -6.50 -11.06
CA SER A 144 -20.58 -5.49 -11.14
C SER A 144 -21.72 -5.90 -10.21
N ILE A 145 -21.90 -5.16 -9.11
CA ILE A 145 -23.18 -5.16 -8.41
C ILE A 145 -24.03 -4.18 -9.19
N THR A 146 -24.65 -4.65 -10.26
CA THR A 146 -25.84 -4.01 -10.83
C THR A 146 -26.96 -4.26 -9.82
N SER A 147 -27.29 -3.21 -9.08
CA SER A 147 -28.57 -3.04 -8.38
C SER A 147 -29.74 -3.07 -9.35
#